data_AF-A0A182JR42-F1
#
_entry.id   AF-A0A182JR42-F1
#
_cell.length_a   1.000
_cell.length_b   1.000
_cell.length_c   1.000
_cell.angle_alpha   90.00
_cell.angle_beta   90.00
_cell.angle_gamma   90.00
#
_symmetry.space_group_name_H-M   'P 1'
#
loop_
_entity.id
_entity.type
_entity.pdbx_description
1 polymer ?
#
loop_
_entity_poly.entity_id
_entity_poly.type
_entity_poly.pdbx_seq_one_letter_code
_entity_poly.pdbx_strand_id
1 'polypeptide(L)'
;FLPSYTYDELNFNGVAIKDVTFDKLVTYFDYFDSDVSNVLPMQSADKYFDYAVFARQRRLNHKPFSYTMNVMSDYTGKAIIRTFVGPKFDRFFDLQFYKKYFFEIDQYLVDFTAGKNTFVRNSREFYWSVKDRTMYTDLYKKIMLGYNGQEKFALDMSEAHCGFPDRLILPKGWTSGMPMQFYFIITPYTTKTYEQGYQYDKTFTCGIASGMRFYDSLPLGYPFDRVINFSYFYTKNMYFKDVFIYHSDEMKMNQTY
;
A
#
# COMPACT_ATOMS: atom_id res chain seq x y z
N PHE A 1 11.19 -5.44 28.28
CA PHE A 1 11.52 -5.41 26.84
C PHE A 1 11.15 -6.76 26.23
N LEU A 2 10.59 -6.78 25.01
CA LEU A 2 10.31 -8.04 24.30
C LEU A 2 11.63 -8.65 23.78
N PRO A 3 11.79 -9.99 23.82
CA PRO A 3 12.97 -10.65 23.30
C PRO A 3 13.06 -10.52 21.78
N SER A 4 14.29 -10.58 21.24
CA SER A 4 14.50 -10.68 19.79
C SER A 4 13.86 -11.96 19.25
N TYR A 5 13.44 -11.95 17.99
CA TYR A 5 12.94 -13.16 17.34
C TYR A 5 14.03 -14.23 17.24
N THR A 6 13.61 -15.47 17.47
CA THR A 6 14.39 -16.68 17.22
C THR A 6 14.43 -17.00 15.73
N TYR A 7 15.34 -17.90 15.33
CA TYR A 7 15.39 -18.38 13.93
C TYR A 7 14.06 -18.99 13.50
N ASP A 8 13.43 -19.82 14.33
CA ASP A 8 12.18 -20.51 13.99
C ASP A 8 10.98 -19.56 13.89
N GLU A 9 10.98 -18.44 14.62
CA GLU A 9 9.96 -17.39 14.48
C GLU A 9 10.12 -16.56 13.20
N LEU A 10 11.29 -16.60 12.54
CA LEU A 10 11.60 -15.85 11.32
C LEU A 10 11.58 -16.74 10.07
N ASN A 11 12.04 -17.98 10.21
CA ASN A 11 12.29 -18.90 9.11
C ASN A 11 10.98 -19.55 8.66
N PHE A 12 10.65 -19.36 7.38
CA PHE A 12 9.64 -20.18 6.73
C PHE A 12 10.33 -21.33 5.99
N ASN A 13 10.37 -22.50 6.64
CA ASN A 13 11.06 -23.66 6.11
C ASN A 13 10.57 -24.05 4.71
N GLY A 14 11.50 -24.40 3.82
CA GLY A 14 11.21 -24.75 2.43
C GLY A 14 10.88 -23.58 1.51
N VAL A 15 10.78 -22.33 1.99
CA VAL A 15 10.46 -21.15 1.17
C VAL A 15 11.69 -20.26 1.00
N ALA A 16 12.04 -19.95 -0.25
CA ALA A 16 13.20 -19.13 -0.57
C ALA A 16 12.90 -18.10 -1.67
N ILE A 17 12.97 -16.81 -1.36
CA ILE A 17 12.93 -15.74 -2.36
C ILE A 17 14.25 -15.77 -3.13
N LYS A 18 14.17 -15.90 -4.46
CA LYS A 18 15.36 -15.95 -5.33
C LYS A 18 15.71 -14.59 -5.89
N ASP A 19 14.69 -13.85 -6.32
CA ASP A 19 14.87 -12.55 -6.94
C ASP A 19 13.57 -11.75 -6.88
N VAL A 20 13.72 -10.43 -6.86
CA VAL A 20 12.63 -9.48 -7.06
C VAL A 20 13.08 -8.45 -8.09
N THR A 21 12.29 -8.26 -9.13
CA THR A 21 12.46 -7.19 -10.12
C THR A 21 11.36 -6.17 -10.00
N PHE A 22 11.67 -4.92 -10.37
CA PHE A 22 10.76 -3.80 -10.30
C PHE A 22 10.67 -3.09 -11.65
N ASP A 23 9.48 -2.60 -11.96
CA ASP A 23 9.33 -1.52 -12.94
C ASP A 23 10.00 -0.24 -12.45
N LYS A 24 10.17 0.74 -13.36
CA LYS A 24 10.75 2.03 -13.02
C LYS A 24 9.85 2.79 -12.04
N LEU A 25 10.38 3.12 -10.86
CA LEU A 25 9.71 3.92 -9.85
C LEU A 25 9.85 5.41 -10.17
N VAL A 26 8.73 6.08 -10.47
CA VAL A 26 8.72 7.50 -10.87
C VAL A 26 7.67 8.25 -10.09
N THR A 27 8.08 9.29 -9.39
CA THR A 27 7.22 10.29 -8.75
C THR A 27 7.15 11.56 -9.59
N TYR A 28 6.09 12.33 -9.43
CA TYR A 28 5.86 13.61 -10.09
C TYR A 28 4.88 14.44 -9.26
N PHE A 29 4.69 15.70 -9.64
CA PHE A 29 3.61 16.52 -9.10
C PHE A 29 2.50 16.69 -10.14
N ASP A 30 1.25 16.57 -9.71
CA ASP A 30 0.07 16.95 -10.49
C ASP A 30 -0.78 17.99 -9.76
N TYR A 31 -1.71 18.59 -10.49
CA TYR A 31 -2.73 19.44 -9.91
C TYR A 31 -3.90 18.59 -9.44
N PHE A 32 -4.42 18.96 -8.28
CA PHE A 32 -5.63 18.41 -7.70
C PHE A 32 -6.53 19.57 -7.30
N ASP A 33 -7.77 19.53 -7.78
CA ASP A 33 -8.78 20.51 -7.43
C ASP A 33 -9.62 19.95 -6.29
N SER A 34 -9.82 20.76 -5.26
CA SER A 34 -10.74 20.48 -4.15
C SER A 34 -11.91 21.44 -4.22
N ASP A 35 -13.13 20.92 -4.15
CA ASP A 35 -14.33 21.76 -4.07
C ASP A 35 -14.39 22.38 -2.67
N VAL A 36 -14.37 23.71 -2.62
CA VAL A 36 -14.45 24.50 -1.39
C VAL A 36 -15.65 25.45 -1.42
N SER A 37 -16.66 25.15 -2.23
CA SER A 37 -17.85 25.98 -2.40
C SER A 37 -18.61 26.21 -1.09
N ASN A 38 -18.51 25.27 -0.13
CA ASN A 38 -19.08 25.39 1.22
C ASN A 38 -18.46 26.52 2.07
N VAL A 39 -17.36 27.15 1.62
CA VAL A 39 -16.79 28.36 2.26
C VAL A 39 -17.67 29.59 1.98
N LEU A 40 -18.43 29.58 0.88
CA LEU A 40 -19.37 30.65 0.56
C LEU A 40 -20.69 30.44 1.32
N PRO A 41 -21.27 31.49 1.93
CA PRO A 41 -22.57 31.38 2.57
C PRO A 41 -23.63 31.05 1.51
N MET A 42 -24.32 29.93 1.71
CA MET A 42 -25.38 29.48 0.80
C MET A 42 -26.62 30.36 0.99
N GLN A 43 -27.04 31.05 -0.09
CA GLN A 43 -28.19 31.98 -0.04
C GLN A 43 -29.55 31.26 -0.14
N SER A 44 -29.64 30.18 -0.91
CA SER A 44 -30.77 29.25 -0.95
C SER A 44 -30.32 27.86 -1.43
N ALA A 45 -31.06 26.80 -1.06
CA ALA A 45 -30.72 25.42 -1.43
C ALA A 45 -30.82 25.17 -2.95
N ASP A 46 -31.71 25.88 -3.62
CA ASP A 46 -32.01 25.75 -5.05
C ASP A 46 -30.86 26.24 -5.94
N LYS A 47 -29.94 27.03 -5.40
CA LYS A 47 -28.79 27.60 -6.12
C LYS A 47 -27.48 26.86 -5.88
N TYR A 48 -27.54 25.68 -5.24
CA TYR A 48 -26.33 24.94 -4.85
C TYR A 48 -25.38 24.62 -6.01
N PHE A 49 -25.92 24.46 -7.22
CA PHE A 49 -25.14 24.15 -8.43
C PHE A 49 -24.87 25.36 -9.35
N ASP A 50 -25.27 26.58 -8.96
CA ASP A 50 -25.12 27.77 -9.81
C ASP A 50 -23.68 28.25 -9.91
N TYR A 51 -22.87 27.98 -8.89
CA TYR A 51 -21.46 28.35 -8.84
C TYR A 51 -20.64 27.31 -8.09
N ALA A 52 -19.38 27.15 -8.48
CA ALA A 52 -18.42 26.28 -7.82
C ALA A 52 -17.11 27.05 -7.57
N VAL A 53 -16.53 26.87 -6.39
CA VAL A 53 -15.21 27.40 -6.02
C VAL A 53 -14.26 26.23 -5.82
N PHE A 54 -13.21 26.19 -6.63
CA PHE A 54 -12.18 25.17 -6.53
C PHE A 54 -10.88 25.73 -5.98
N ALA A 55 -10.31 25.05 -4.99
CA ALA A 55 -8.94 25.27 -4.54
C ALA A 55 -8.02 24.29 -5.27
N ARG A 56 -7.13 24.82 -6.12
CA ARG A 56 -6.14 24.02 -6.85
C ARG A 56 -4.85 23.90 -6.06
N GLN A 57 -4.44 22.66 -5.76
CA GLN A 57 -3.18 22.36 -5.09
C GLN A 57 -2.29 21.48 -5.94
N ARG A 58 -0.97 21.69 -5.86
CA ARG A 58 0.01 20.76 -6.39
C ARG A 58 0.26 19.62 -5.39
N ARG A 59 -0.03 18.38 -5.77
CA ARG A 59 0.11 17.19 -4.90
C ARG A 59 1.11 16.20 -5.49
N LEU A 60 1.86 15.53 -4.62
CA LEU A 60 2.77 14.46 -5.03
C LEU A 60 1.95 13.29 -5.58
N ASN A 61 2.49 12.61 -6.58
CA ASN A 61 1.94 11.40 -7.16
C ASN A 61 3.06 10.49 -7.69
N HIS A 62 2.71 9.26 -8.08
CA HIS A 62 3.62 8.33 -8.72
C HIS A 62 2.98 7.61 -9.90
N LYS A 63 3.81 7.13 -10.83
CA LYS A 63 3.34 6.23 -11.89
C LYS A 63 3.05 4.86 -11.27
N PRO A 64 2.01 4.15 -11.71
CA PRO A 64 1.80 2.77 -11.31
C PRO A 64 3.04 1.94 -11.64
N PHE A 65 3.40 1.03 -10.75
CA PHE A 65 4.53 0.12 -10.94
C PHE A 65 4.14 -1.27 -10.46
N SER A 66 4.78 -2.28 -11.02
CA SER A 66 4.70 -3.64 -10.52
C SER A 66 6.07 -4.13 -10.04
N TYR A 67 6.06 -5.11 -9.16
CA TYR A 67 7.22 -5.96 -8.93
C TYR A 67 6.90 -7.41 -9.29
N THR A 68 7.92 -8.14 -9.73
CA THR A 68 7.86 -9.57 -9.98
C THR A 68 8.80 -10.28 -9.03
N MET A 69 8.24 -11.12 -8.15
CA MET A 69 8.98 -11.91 -7.17
C MET A 69 9.04 -13.37 -7.63
N ASN A 70 10.25 -13.92 -7.71
CA ASN A 70 10.49 -15.33 -8.00
C ASN A 70 10.85 -16.07 -6.71
N VAL A 71 10.11 -17.13 -6.40
CA VAL A 71 10.25 -17.90 -5.16
C VAL A 71 10.39 -19.39 -5.49
N MET A 72 11.33 -20.07 -4.83
CA MET A 72 11.37 -21.53 -4.80
C MET A 72 10.75 -22.02 -3.50
N SER A 73 9.89 -23.02 -3.58
CA SER A 73 9.17 -23.55 -2.43
C SER A 73 9.12 -25.07 -2.42
N ASP A 74 9.39 -25.68 -1.27
CA ASP A 74 9.01 -27.07 -0.99
C ASP A 74 7.64 -27.16 -0.29
N TYR A 75 7.03 -26.00 0.00
CA TYR A 75 5.74 -25.86 0.64
C TYR A 75 4.62 -25.74 -0.39
N THR A 76 3.47 -26.36 -0.10
CA THR A 76 2.23 -26.19 -0.87
C THR A 76 1.14 -25.74 0.09
N GLY A 77 0.46 -24.64 -0.22
CA GLY A 77 -0.56 -24.06 0.64
C GLY A 77 -0.56 -22.53 0.59
N LYS A 78 -1.18 -21.92 1.59
CA LYS A 78 -1.33 -20.46 1.65
C LYS A 78 -0.17 -19.80 2.39
N ALA A 79 0.27 -18.65 1.89
CA ALA A 79 1.29 -17.84 2.53
C ALA A 79 0.97 -16.35 2.39
N ILE A 80 1.62 -15.53 3.21
CA ILE A 80 1.48 -14.09 3.23
C ILE A 80 2.77 -13.44 2.77
N ILE A 81 2.68 -12.52 1.81
CA ILE A 81 3.80 -11.68 1.39
C ILE A 81 3.62 -10.31 2.05
N ARG A 82 4.62 -9.87 2.81
CA ARG A 82 4.69 -8.52 3.38
C ARG A 82 5.78 -7.73 2.69
N THR A 83 5.45 -6.48 2.33
CA THR A 83 6.35 -5.58 1.60
C THR A 83 6.53 -4.30 2.39
N PHE A 84 7.78 -3.96 2.64
CA PHE A 84 8.19 -2.73 3.30
C PHE A 84 9.05 -1.89 2.37
N VAL A 85 9.01 -0.58 2.56
CA VAL A 85 9.93 0.36 1.89
C VAL A 85 10.65 1.19 2.94
N GLY A 86 11.95 1.39 2.75
CA GLY A 86 12.79 2.14 3.67
C GLY A 86 14.02 2.73 2.98
N PRO A 87 14.76 3.59 3.70
CA PRO A 87 16.01 4.16 3.20
C PRO A 87 17.05 3.06 2.93
N LYS A 88 17.88 3.27 1.91
CA LYS A 88 19.03 2.39 1.67
C LYS A 88 20.03 2.53 2.82
N PHE A 89 20.55 1.39 3.28
CA PHE A 89 21.68 1.33 4.20
C PHE A 89 22.83 0.50 3.59
N ASP A 90 24.06 0.85 3.94
CA ASP A 90 25.26 0.22 3.34
C ASP A 90 25.71 -1.01 4.11
N ARG A 91 25.70 -0.95 5.46
CA ARG A 91 26.14 -2.07 6.30
C ARG A 91 24.94 -2.78 6.87
N PHE A 92 24.94 -4.11 6.79
CA PHE A 92 23.83 -4.94 7.23
C PHE A 92 23.40 -4.67 8.69
N PHE A 93 24.36 -4.45 9.59
CA PHE A 93 24.10 -4.15 11.00
C PHE A 93 23.44 -2.77 11.24
N ASP A 94 23.54 -1.85 10.29
CA ASP A 94 22.86 -0.55 10.39
C ASP A 94 21.33 -0.72 10.39
N LEU A 95 20.82 -1.82 9.83
CA LEU A 95 19.39 -2.17 9.86
C LEU A 95 18.79 -2.08 11.26
N GLN A 96 19.55 -2.35 12.32
CA GLN A 96 19.06 -2.20 13.70
C GLN A 96 18.56 -0.78 14.01
N PHE A 97 19.21 0.24 13.46
CA PHE A 97 18.83 1.64 13.59
C PHE A 97 17.83 2.05 12.52
N TYR A 98 17.97 1.52 11.30
CA TYR A 98 17.16 1.90 10.15
C TYR A 98 15.78 1.24 10.12
N LYS A 99 15.58 0.10 10.80
CA LYS A 99 14.31 -0.66 10.79
C LYS A 99 13.07 0.16 11.13
N LYS A 100 13.22 1.20 11.96
CA LYS A 100 12.12 2.12 12.34
C LYS A 100 11.67 3.04 11.20
N TYR A 101 12.45 3.16 10.14
CA TYR A 101 12.13 3.94 8.94
C TYR A 101 11.56 3.07 7.81
N PHE A 102 11.45 1.75 8.01
CA PHE A 102 10.74 0.87 7.09
C PHE A 102 9.25 0.91 7.39
N PHE A 103 8.46 1.22 6.37
CA PHE A 103 7.00 1.26 6.44
C PHE A 103 6.40 0.12 5.61
N GLU A 104 5.42 -0.58 6.17
CA GLU A 104 4.68 -1.65 5.47
C GLU A 104 3.72 -1.03 4.46
N ILE A 105 3.95 -1.26 3.18
CA ILE A 105 3.13 -0.71 2.10
C ILE A 105 2.14 -1.73 1.54
N ASP A 106 2.40 -3.02 1.72
CA ASP A 106 1.52 -4.08 1.23
C ASP A 106 1.63 -5.38 2.03
N GLN A 107 0.51 -6.08 2.12
CA GLN A 107 0.35 -7.38 2.76
C GLN A 107 -0.78 -8.13 2.05
N TYR A 108 -0.50 -9.31 1.50
CA TYR A 108 -1.49 -10.07 0.74
C TYR A 108 -1.27 -11.58 0.79
N LEU A 109 -2.38 -12.30 0.62
CA LEU A 109 -2.44 -13.75 0.56
C LEU A 109 -2.07 -14.26 -0.83
N VAL A 110 -1.26 -15.32 -0.87
CA VAL A 110 -0.91 -16.04 -2.08
C VAL A 110 -1.02 -17.55 -1.87
N ASP A 111 -1.30 -18.26 -2.96
CA ASP A 111 -1.28 -19.72 -3.00
C ASP A 111 0.07 -20.20 -3.58
N PHE A 112 0.76 -21.04 -2.81
CA PHE A 112 2.05 -21.64 -3.16
C PHE A 112 1.86 -23.06 -3.68
N THR A 113 2.69 -23.39 -4.67
CA THR A 113 2.90 -24.77 -5.15
C THR A 113 4.36 -25.18 -4.93
N ALA A 114 4.61 -26.48 -4.77
CA ALA A 114 5.98 -26.98 -4.72
C ALA A 114 6.73 -26.69 -6.04
N GLY A 115 7.98 -26.28 -5.95
CA GLY A 115 8.81 -25.83 -7.08
C GLY A 115 8.87 -24.31 -7.22
N LYS A 116 8.83 -23.84 -8.46
CA LYS A 116 8.99 -22.42 -8.81
C LYS A 116 7.64 -21.71 -8.79
N ASN A 117 7.55 -20.60 -8.06
CA ASN A 117 6.41 -19.69 -8.05
C ASN A 117 6.87 -18.29 -8.50
N THR A 118 6.01 -17.60 -9.26
CA THR A 118 6.24 -16.22 -9.69
C THR A 118 5.01 -15.39 -9.33
N PHE A 119 5.22 -14.35 -8.51
CA PHE A 119 4.17 -13.43 -8.10
C PHE A 119 4.40 -12.07 -8.73
N VAL A 120 3.40 -11.55 -9.42
CA VAL A 120 3.39 -10.19 -9.97
C VAL A 120 2.40 -9.38 -9.16
N ARG A 121 2.83 -8.23 -8.65
CA ARG A 121 2.01 -7.39 -7.78
C ARG A 121 2.05 -5.94 -8.25
N ASN A 122 0.90 -5.37 -8.57
CA ASN A 122 0.79 -3.97 -8.97
C ASN A 122 0.57 -3.05 -7.76
N SER A 123 1.15 -1.85 -7.79
CA SER A 123 1.02 -0.85 -6.72
C SER A 123 -0.43 -0.47 -6.42
N ARG A 124 -1.33 -0.53 -7.42
CA ARG A 124 -2.76 -0.21 -7.26
C ARG A 124 -3.56 -1.27 -6.50
N GLU A 125 -2.95 -2.43 -6.26
CA GLU A 125 -3.60 -3.52 -5.54
C GLU A 125 -3.20 -3.54 -4.07
N PHE A 126 -2.29 -2.65 -3.64
CA PHE A 126 -1.79 -2.61 -2.28
C PHE A 126 -2.93 -2.46 -1.27
N TYR A 127 -2.96 -3.32 -0.26
CA TYR A 127 -4.15 -3.45 0.60
C TYR A 127 -4.46 -2.17 1.40
N TRP A 128 -3.43 -1.36 1.67
CA TRP A 128 -3.49 -0.17 2.51
C TRP A 128 -3.78 1.11 1.72
N SER A 129 -3.68 1.10 0.38
CA SER A 129 -3.79 2.31 -0.42
C SER A 129 -5.20 2.57 -0.95
N VAL A 130 -5.55 3.85 -1.04
CA VAL A 130 -6.84 4.32 -1.57
C VAL A 130 -6.63 5.44 -2.58
N LYS A 131 -7.46 5.42 -3.64
CA LYS A 131 -7.51 6.51 -4.63
C LYS A 131 -8.02 7.80 -3.98
N ASP A 132 -7.82 8.93 -4.66
CA ASP A 132 -8.42 10.19 -4.23
C ASP A 132 -9.94 10.09 -4.21
N ARG A 133 -10.55 10.88 -3.33
CA ARG A 133 -11.99 10.88 -3.10
C ARG A 133 -12.74 11.51 -4.27
N THR A 134 -13.88 10.94 -4.63
CA THR A 134 -14.89 11.64 -5.41
C THR A 134 -15.31 12.91 -4.66
N MET A 135 -15.38 14.03 -5.37
CA MET A 135 -15.78 15.31 -4.80
C MET A 135 -17.22 15.27 -4.29
N TYR A 136 -17.52 16.01 -3.23
CA TYR A 136 -18.86 16.04 -2.64
C TYR A 136 -19.94 16.43 -3.66
N THR A 137 -19.66 17.44 -4.48
CA THR A 137 -20.58 17.95 -5.50
C THR A 137 -20.88 16.91 -6.58
N ASP A 138 -19.87 16.18 -7.04
CA ASP A 138 -20.06 15.06 -7.98
C ASP A 138 -20.88 13.92 -7.37
N LEU A 139 -20.58 13.56 -6.11
CA LEU A 139 -21.32 12.52 -5.39
C LEU A 139 -22.78 12.94 -5.19
N TYR A 140 -23.01 14.16 -4.73
CA TYR A 140 -24.36 14.71 -4.50
C TYR A 140 -25.15 14.78 -5.81
N LYS A 141 -24.54 15.24 -6.90
CA LYS A 141 -25.16 15.26 -8.22
C LYS A 141 -25.58 13.86 -8.67
N LYS A 142 -24.70 12.86 -8.57
CA LYS A 142 -25.01 11.46 -8.92
C LYS A 142 -26.17 10.90 -8.08
N ILE A 143 -26.23 11.23 -6.79
CA ILE A 143 -27.32 10.82 -5.89
C ILE A 143 -28.64 11.46 -6.34
N MET A 144 -28.66 12.77 -6.62
CA MET A 144 -29.88 13.47 -7.01
C MET A 144 -30.42 13.02 -8.38
N LEU A 145 -29.54 12.79 -9.36
CA LEU A 145 -29.92 12.21 -10.66
C LEU A 145 -30.52 10.81 -10.49
N GLY A 146 -29.94 10.00 -9.60
CA GLY A 146 -30.45 8.69 -9.22
C GLY A 146 -31.82 8.74 -8.56
N TYR A 147 -31.98 9.61 -7.57
CA TYR A 147 -33.22 9.80 -6.83
C TYR A 147 -34.37 10.26 -7.73
N ASN A 148 -34.09 11.16 -8.67
CA ASN A 148 -35.07 11.67 -9.64
C ASN A 148 -35.37 10.69 -10.79
N GLY A 149 -34.75 9.50 -10.81
CA GLY A 149 -34.95 8.49 -11.85
C GLY A 149 -34.35 8.86 -13.21
N GLN A 150 -33.45 9.84 -13.26
CA GLN A 150 -32.80 10.30 -14.49
C GLN A 150 -31.62 9.42 -14.88
N GLU A 151 -30.89 8.89 -13.90
CA GLU A 151 -29.76 7.99 -14.10
C GLU A 151 -29.79 6.82 -13.11
N LYS A 152 -29.11 5.71 -13.42
CA LYS A 152 -28.92 4.61 -12.46
C LYS A 152 -27.75 4.94 -11.53
N PHE A 153 -28.00 5.06 -10.24
CA PHE A 153 -26.93 5.24 -9.25
C PHE A 153 -26.10 3.94 -9.12
N ALA A 154 -24.82 4.00 -9.50
CA ALA A 154 -23.88 2.90 -9.32
C ALA A 154 -23.12 3.08 -7.99
N LEU A 155 -23.20 2.07 -7.11
CA LEU A 155 -22.43 2.04 -5.88
C LEU A 155 -20.96 1.70 -6.20
N ASP A 156 -20.09 2.72 -6.26
CA ASP A 156 -18.64 2.52 -6.43
C ASP A 156 -17.97 2.22 -5.08
N MET A 157 -17.68 0.93 -4.83
CA MET A 157 -17.00 0.46 -3.63
C MET A 157 -15.46 0.50 -3.75
N SER A 158 -14.92 1.05 -4.84
CA SER A 158 -13.45 1.17 -4.99
C SER A 158 -12.84 2.28 -4.14
N GLU A 159 -13.66 3.19 -3.58
CA GLU A 159 -13.24 4.22 -2.62
C GLU A 159 -13.41 3.76 -1.17
N ALA A 160 -12.58 2.81 -0.74
CA ALA A 160 -12.55 2.37 0.65
C ALA A 160 -12.56 3.56 1.63
N HIS A 161 -13.43 3.55 2.65
CA HIS A 161 -13.66 4.69 3.55
C HIS A 161 -12.41 5.12 4.34
N CYS A 162 -11.41 4.26 4.42
CA CYS A 162 -10.18 4.51 5.13
C CYS A 162 -9.01 3.86 4.38
N GLY A 163 -7.88 4.56 4.33
CA GLY A 163 -6.63 4.05 3.81
C GLY A 163 -5.63 5.18 3.57
N PHE A 164 -4.40 4.81 3.25
CA PHE A 164 -3.35 5.77 2.94
C PHE A 164 -3.48 6.24 1.48
N PRO A 165 -3.31 7.53 1.18
CA PRO A 165 -3.42 8.01 -0.19
C PRO A 165 -2.42 7.30 -1.11
N ASP A 166 -2.91 6.62 -2.14
CA ASP A 166 -2.11 5.85 -3.12
C ASP A 166 -0.97 6.70 -3.70
N ARG A 167 -1.30 7.92 -4.10
CA ARG A 167 -0.35 8.93 -4.61
C ARG A 167 0.85 9.24 -3.69
N LEU A 168 0.81 8.86 -2.40
CA LEU A 168 1.86 9.09 -1.42
C LEU A 168 2.65 7.82 -1.03
N ILE A 169 2.37 6.66 -1.64
CA ILE A 169 3.07 5.39 -1.31
C ILE A 169 4.58 5.52 -1.47
N LEU A 170 5.02 6.25 -2.50
CA LEU A 170 6.44 6.52 -2.71
C LEU A 170 6.80 7.92 -2.17
N PRO A 171 7.93 8.05 -1.45
CA PRO A 171 8.48 9.37 -1.15
C PRO A 171 8.91 10.07 -2.44
N LYS A 172 8.94 11.41 -2.42
CA LYS A 172 9.44 12.20 -3.57
C LYS A 172 10.87 11.76 -3.90
N GLY A 173 11.06 11.26 -5.11
CA GLY A 173 12.37 10.84 -5.61
C GLY A 173 13.34 12.00 -5.85
N TRP A 174 14.54 11.64 -6.31
CA TRP A 174 15.50 12.60 -6.88
C TRP A 174 15.47 12.48 -8.40
N THR A 175 15.82 13.55 -9.12
CA THR A 175 15.98 13.49 -10.58
C THR A 175 17.07 12.49 -10.98
N SER A 176 18.13 12.38 -10.18
CA SER A 176 19.20 11.39 -10.31
C SER A 176 18.84 9.97 -9.83
N GLY A 177 17.65 9.78 -9.25
CA GLY A 177 17.26 8.55 -8.56
C GLY A 177 17.65 8.58 -7.08
N MET A 178 16.64 8.55 -6.21
CA MET A 178 16.83 8.46 -4.76
C MET A 178 17.03 6.98 -4.38
N PRO A 179 18.17 6.62 -3.77
CA PRO A 179 18.43 5.25 -3.36
C PRO A 179 17.53 4.85 -2.18
N MET A 180 16.78 3.77 -2.37
CA MET A 180 15.87 3.20 -1.38
C MET A 180 15.98 1.68 -1.42
N GLN A 181 15.39 1.01 -0.43
CA GLN A 181 15.32 -0.44 -0.37
C GLN A 181 13.89 -0.90 -0.12
N PHE A 182 13.46 -1.90 -0.88
CA PHE A 182 12.28 -2.68 -0.56
C PHE A 182 12.71 -3.91 0.23
N TYR A 183 11.97 -4.23 1.28
CA TYR A 183 12.15 -5.44 2.06
C TYR A 183 10.91 -6.32 1.93
N PHE A 184 11.15 -7.60 1.69
CA PHE A 184 10.11 -8.61 1.56
C PHE A 184 10.32 -9.68 2.62
N ILE A 185 9.21 -10.17 3.16
CA ILE A 185 9.20 -11.37 3.99
C ILE A 185 7.95 -12.20 3.66
N ILE A 186 8.14 -13.50 3.50
CA ILE A 186 7.05 -14.46 3.30
C ILE A 186 6.84 -15.21 4.61
N THR A 187 5.60 -15.23 5.10
CA THR A 187 5.20 -15.94 6.33
C THR A 187 4.11 -16.97 6.04
N PRO A 188 4.01 -18.05 6.82
CA PRO A 188 2.94 -19.03 6.65
C PRO A 188 1.59 -18.39 7.00
N TYR A 189 0.55 -18.72 6.22
CA TYR A 189 -0.81 -18.35 6.57
C TYR A 189 -1.29 -19.18 7.77
N THR A 190 -1.75 -18.51 8.83
CA THR A 190 -2.23 -19.18 10.04
C THR A 190 -3.72 -18.90 10.21
N THR A 191 -4.56 -19.92 9.95
CA THR A 191 -6.03 -19.84 9.90
C THR A 191 -6.71 -19.31 11.17
N LYS A 192 -6.00 -19.29 12.31
CA LYS A 192 -6.56 -18.90 13.62
C LYS A 192 -7.15 -17.48 13.70
N THR A 193 -6.83 -16.60 12.74
CA THR A 193 -7.36 -15.23 12.73
C THR A 193 -8.70 -15.08 12.01
N TYR A 194 -9.03 -15.96 11.05
CA TYR A 194 -10.27 -15.86 10.26
C TYR A 194 -11.49 -16.51 10.94
N GLU A 195 -11.27 -17.38 11.92
CA GLU A 195 -12.34 -18.14 12.60
C GLU A 195 -13.18 -17.30 13.58
N GLN A 196 -12.86 -16.01 13.78
CA GLN A 196 -13.59 -15.12 14.69
C GLN A 196 -14.82 -14.44 14.06
N GLY A 197 -15.30 -14.91 12.90
CA GLY A 197 -16.57 -14.48 12.31
C GLY A 197 -16.57 -13.06 11.71
N TYR A 198 -15.44 -12.38 11.68
CA TYR A 198 -15.29 -11.04 11.11
C TYR A 198 -14.54 -11.12 9.78
N GLN A 199 -15.23 -10.84 8.68
CA GLN A 199 -14.61 -10.77 7.36
C GLN A 199 -13.97 -9.38 7.20
N TYR A 200 -12.68 -9.32 6.92
CA TYR A 200 -12.05 -8.06 6.54
C TYR A 200 -12.58 -7.60 5.19
N ASP A 201 -13.25 -6.46 5.18
CA ASP A 201 -13.63 -5.80 3.95
C ASP A 201 -12.93 -4.44 3.89
N LYS A 202 -11.92 -4.37 3.02
CA LYS A 202 -11.15 -3.15 2.78
C LYS A 202 -12.04 -1.97 2.38
N THR A 203 -13.23 -2.21 1.84
CA THR A 203 -14.14 -1.13 1.42
C THR A 203 -14.71 -0.35 2.61
N PHE A 204 -14.89 -0.99 3.78
CA PHE A 204 -15.51 -0.39 4.96
C PHE A 204 -14.51 -0.02 6.06
N THR A 205 -13.38 -0.71 6.16
CA THR A 205 -12.44 -0.57 7.28
C THR A 205 -10.98 -0.58 6.84
N CYS A 206 -10.18 0.32 7.44
CA CYS A 206 -8.71 0.30 7.33
C CYS A 206 -8.09 -0.94 7.97
N GLY A 207 -8.83 -1.60 8.85
CA GLY A 207 -8.35 -2.73 9.64
C GLY A 207 -7.32 -2.41 10.72
N ILE A 208 -6.53 -1.34 10.59
CA ILE A 208 -5.52 -0.92 11.59
C ILE A 208 -6.17 -0.30 12.83
N ALA A 209 -7.28 0.42 12.69
CA ALA A 209 -7.93 1.11 13.82
C ALA A 209 -8.67 0.15 14.79
N SER A 210 -8.95 -1.09 14.40
CA SER A 210 -9.56 -2.09 15.27
C SER A 210 -8.55 -3.01 15.97
N GLY A 211 -7.26 -2.92 15.65
CA GLY A 211 -6.23 -3.85 16.12
C GLY A 211 -6.39 -5.28 15.58
N MET A 212 -7.27 -5.48 14.59
CA MET A 212 -7.58 -6.79 14.03
C MET A 212 -6.55 -7.19 12.99
N ARG A 213 -6.16 -8.47 13.02
CA ARG A 213 -5.16 -9.06 12.14
C ARG A 213 -5.87 -9.98 11.15
N PHE A 214 -5.70 -9.76 9.85
CA PHE A 214 -6.58 -10.38 8.83
C PHE A 214 -6.05 -11.69 8.27
N TYR A 215 -4.73 -11.88 8.35
CA TYR A 215 -4.08 -13.02 7.70
C TYR A 215 -3.29 -13.92 8.67
N ASP A 216 -2.78 -13.35 9.75
CA ASP A 216 -1.95 -14.07 10.72
C ASP A 216 -2.00 -13.37 12.09
N SER A 217 -1.41 -14.01 13.10
CA SER A 217 -1.29 -13.44 14.44
C SER A 217 0.01 -12.64 14.66
N LEU A 218 0.73 -12.22 13.61
CA LEU A 218 1.98 -11.49 13.78
C LEU A 218 1.71 -10.02 14.18
N PRO A 219 2.61 -9.38 14.93
CA PRO A 219 2.44 -7.98 15.31
C PRO A 219 2.56 -7.05 14.09
N LEU A 220 1.97 -5.86 14.20
CA LEU A 220 2.16 -4.79 13.22
C LEU A 220 3.64 -4.42 13.14
N GLY A 221 4.16 -4.33 11.92
CA GLY A 221 5.57 -4.05 11.69
C GLY A 221 6.51 -5.24 11.89
N TYR A 222 5.99 -6.48 12.05
CA TYR A 222 6.81 -7.69 12.01
C TYR A 222 7.64 -7.74 10.72
N PRO A 223 8.95 -8.08 10.77
CA PRO A 223 9.74 -8.47 11.94
C PRO A 223 10.53 -7.31 12.59
N PHE A 224 10.29 -6.06 12.17
CA PHE A 224 11.02 -4.87 12.62
C PHE A 224 10.50 -4.25 13.92
N ASP A 225 9.40 -4.77 14.46
CA ASP A 225 8.83 -4.38 15.75
C ASP A 225 9.75 -4.72 16.95
N ARG A 226 10.67 -5.69 16.80
CA ARG A 226 11.60 -6.11 17.87
C ARG A 226 13.07 -5.83 17.54
N VAL A 227 13.93 -5.87 18.56
CA VAL A 227 15.40 -5.82 18.35
C VAL A 227 15.81 -6.98 17.46
N ILE A 228 16.70 -6.71 16.51
CA ILE A 228 17.17 -7.70 15.54
C ILE A 228 18.36 -8.44 16.15
N ASN A 229 18.23 -9.76 16.25
CA ASN A 229 19.36 -10.64 16.51
C ASN A 229 19.95 -11.09 15.17
N PHE A 230 21.06 -10.48 14.76
CA PHE A 230 21.71 -10.75 13.48
C PHE A 230 22.30 -12.17 13.36
N SER A 231 22.45 -12.91 14.47
CA SER A 231 22.83 -14.33 14.40
C SER A 231 21.74 -15.20 13.77
N TYR A 232 20.47 -14.75 13.83
CA TYR A 232 19.32 -15.47 13.29
C TYR A 232 18.62 -14.71 12.15
N PHE A 233 18.91 -13.42 11.99
CA PHE A 233 18.32 -12.58 10.96
C PHE A 233 19.12 -12.59 9.66
N TYR A 234 18.63 -13.40 8.71
CA TYR A 234 18.22 -13.07 7.34
C TYR A 234 17.89 -14.40 6.68
N THR A 235 16.68 -14.89 6.93
CA THR A 235 16.26 -16.21 6.51
C THR A 235 15.93 -16.22 5.02
N LYS A 236 15.86 -17.41 4.40
CA LYS A 236 15.69 -17.55 2.94
C LYS A 236 14.36 -16.96 2.42
N ASN A 237 13.35 -16.87 3.29
CA ASN A 237 12.05 -16.26 3.02
C ASN A 237 12.06 -14.72 3.15
N MET A 238 13.22 -14.09 3.34
CA MET A 238 13.41 -12.64 3.38
C MET A 238 14.21 -12.16 2.17
N TYR A 239 13.94 -10.95 1.70
CA TYR A 239 14.68 -10.36 0.59
C TYR A 239 14.76 -8.83 0.66
N PHE A 240 15.96 -8.26 0.57
CA PHE A 240 16.16 -6.82 0.33
C PHE A 240 16.43 -6.56 -1.16
N LYS A 241 15.73 -5.59 -1.73
CA LYS A 241 15.93 -5.12 -3.10
C LYS A 241 16.26 -3.63 -3.10
N ASP A 242 17.47 -3.30 -3.50
CA ASP A 242 17.87 -1.93 -3.82
C ASP A 242 17.09 -1.42 -5.03
N VAL A 243 16.57 -0.20 -4.91
CA VAL A 243 15.83 0.49 -5.98
C VAL A 243 16.23 1.96 -6.02
N PHE A 244 15.92 2.62 -7.14
CA PHE A 244 16.01 4.07 -7.29
C PHE A 244 14.62 4.65 -7.58
N ILE A 245 14.20 5.63 -6.77
CA ILE A 245 12.98 6.38 -6.99
C ILE A 245 13.32 7.68 -7.71
N TYR A 246 12.88 7.80 -8.96
CA TYR A 246 13.11 8.99 -9.77
C TYR A 246 12.01 10.02 -9.54
N HIS A 247 12.34 11.30 -9.63
CA HIS A 247 11.34 12.37 -9.73
C HIS A 247 11.38 12.99 -11.11
N SER A 248 10.21 13.15 -11.72
CA SER A 248 10.04 13.86 -12.97
C SER A 248 9.55 15.27 -12.67
N ASP A 249 10.36 16.26 -13.06
CA ASP A 249 9.98 17.68 -13.00
C ASP A 249 9.00 18.06 -14.12
N GLU A 250 8.82 17.19 -15.12
CA GLU A 250 7.80 17.38 -16.15
C GLU A 250 6.42 17.32 -15.52
N MET A 251 5.74 18.47 -15.47
CA MET A 251 4.31 18.52 -15.21
C MET A 251 3.59 17.77 -16.33
N LYS A 252 3.22 16.52 -16.07
CA LYS A 252 2.16 15.88 -16.85
C LYS A 252 0.85 16.52 -16.43
N MET A 253 0.44 17.56 -17.15
CA MET A 253 -0.97 17.90 -17.23
C MET A 253 -1.68 16.67 -17.78
N ASN A 254 -2.21 15.79 -16.91
CA ASN A 254 -3.23 14.85 -17.34
C ASN A 254 -4.47 15.68 -17.63
N GLN A 255 -4.50 16.29 -18.82
CA GLN A 255 -5.73 16.74 -19.45
C GLN A 255 -6.47 15.50 -19.92
N THR A 256 -7.43 15.07 -19.14
CA THR A 256 -8.64 14.44 -19.64
C THR A 256 -9.75 14.96 -18.75
N TYR A 257 -10.47 15.96 -19.28
CA TYR A 257 -11.80 16.35 -18.81
C TYR A 257 -12.78 15.20 -19.03
#